data_AF-A0A497K683-F1
#
_entry.id   AF-A0A497K683-F1
#
_cell.length_a   1.000
_cell.length_b   1.000
_cell.length_c   1.000
_cell.angle_alpha   90.00
_cell.angle_beta   90.00
_cell.angle_gamma   90.00
#
_symmetry.space_group_name_H-M   'P 1'
#
loop_
_entity.id
_entity.type
_entity.pdbx_description
1 polymer ?
#
loop_
_entity_poly.entity_id
_entity_poly.type
_entity_poly.pdbx_seq_one_letter_code
_entity_poly.pdbx_strand_id
1 'polypeptide(L)'
;MRERVLVLVVRKDGYFYTGEADIFRIYDPTFTGFPYEKVKARRKGNGVGVALILKPSPVDRDFGVPTLFITERLFWDIYEAFRVSDQLTYKLLGRGFKSIRTPDEIFME
;
A
#
# COMPACT_ATOMS: atom_id res chain seq x y z
N MET A 1 -6.97 -13.10 -11.22
CA MET A 1 -6.33 -12.19 -10.24
C MET A 1 -6.87 -10.78 -10.48
N ARG A 2 -7.35 -10.14 -9.41
CA ARG A 2 -8.01 -8.82 -9.45
C ARG A 2 -7.09 -7.68 -9.00
N GLU A 3 -5.94 -8.03 -8.44
CA GLU A 3 -4.83 -7.15 -8.10
C GLU A 3 -4.37 -6.44 -9.37
N ARG A 4 -4.22 -5.11 -9.31
CA ARG A 4 -3.66 -4.32 -10.41
C ARG A 4 -2.22 -3.96 -10.14
N VAL A 5 -2.02 -3.25 -9.04
CA VAL A 5 -0.72 -2.69 -8.70
C VAL A 5 -0.62 -2.53 -7.18
N LEU A 6 0.58 -2.80 -6.66
CA LEU A 6 0.99 -2.46 -5.31
C LEU A 6 1.91 -1.24 -5.41
N VAL A 7 1.57 -0.16 -4.72
CA VAL A 7 2.27 1.12 -4.81
C VAL A 7 2.69 1.64 -3.44
N LEU A 8 3.72 2.48 -3.44
CA LEU A 8 4.12 3.31 -2.31
C LEU A 8 3.72 4.75 -2.61
N VAL A 9 2.98 5.37 -1.70
CA VAL A 9 2.39 6.70 -1.91
C VAL A 9 2.79 7.63 -0.79
N VAL A 10 3.45 8.74 -1.13
CA VAL A 10 3.81 9.76 -0.15
C VAL A 10 2.52 10.37 0.41
N ARG A 11 2.40 10.39 1.74
CA ARG A 11 1.40 11.13 2.48
C ARG A 11 2.08 12.27 3.22
N LYS A 12 1.71 13.51 2.91
CA LYS A 12 2.27 14.69 3.56
C LYS A 12 1.24 15.83 3.57
N ASP A 13 1.21 16.60 4.65
CA ASP A 13 0.39 17.82 4.80
C ASP A 13 -1.11 17.58 4.51
N GLY A 14 -1.60 16.40 4.85
CA GLY A 14 -3.01 16.02 4.68
C GLY A 14 -3.38 15.53 3.28
N TYR A 15 -2.40 15.22 2.42
CA TYR A 15 -2.62 14.68 1.08
C TYR A 15 -1.83 13.40 0.84
N PHE A 16 -2.37 12.52 0.00
CA PHE A 16 -1.62 11.49 -0.70
C PHE A 16 -1.22 12.03 -2.09
N TYR A 17 0.06 11.94 -2.44
CA TYR A 17 0.60 12.39 -3.72
C TYR A 17 0.59 11.21 -4.70
N THR A 18 -0.52 11.07 -5.42
CA THR A 18 -0.80 9.91 -6.27
C THR A 18 -0.16 9.98 -7.66
N GLY A 19 0.16 11.18 -8.16
CA GLY A 19 0.93 11.36 -9.40
C GLY A 19 2.40 10.95 -9.25
N GLU A 20 2.91 11.00 -8.02
CA GLU A 20 4.28 10.63 -7.63
C GLU A 20 4.34 9.24 -6.96
N ALA A 21 3.30 8.41 -7.15
CA ALA A 21 3.25 7.09 -6.52
C ALA A 21 4.28 6.14 -7.16
N ASP A 22 5.18 5.60 -6.34
CA ASP A 22 6.15 4.61 -6.76
C ASP A 22 5.48 3.26 -6.94
N ILE A 23 5.66 2.65 -8.11
CA ILE A 23 5.16 1.32 -8.40
C ILE A 23 6.08 0.28 -7.76
N PHE A 24 5.60 -0.40 -6.72
CA PHE A 24 6.33 -1.47 -6.08
C PHE A 24 6.19 -2.79 -6.85
N ARG A 25 4.97 -3.10 -7.33
CA ARG A 25 4.71 -4.30 -8.13
C ARG A 25 3.51 -4.12 -9.06
N ILE A 26 3.66 -4.55 -10.30
CA ILE A 26 2.57 -4.57 -11.31
C ILE A 26 2.09 -6.02 -11.45
N TYR A 27 0.78 -6.20 -11.30
CA TYR A 27 0.07 -7.46 -11.56
C TYR A 27 -0.78 -7.37 -12.83
N ASP A 28 -1.27 -6.17 -13.14
CA ASP A 28 -2.04 -5.84 -14.33
C ASP A 28 -1.31 -4.76 -15.13
N PRO A 29 -0.70 -5.09 -16.29
CA PRO A 29 0.08 -4.15 -17.08
C PRO A 29 -0.77 -3.04 -17.71
N THR A 30 -2.10 -3.11 -17.64
CA THR A 30 -3.01 -2.06 -18.12
C THR A 30 -3.13 -0.88 -17.15
N PHE A 31 -2.53 -0.95 -15.95
CA PHE A 31 -2.51 0.17 -15.03
C PHE A 31 -1.50 1.23 -15.49
N THR A 32 -1.99 2.41 -15.86
CA THR A 32 -1.16 3.52 -16.38
C THR A 32 -0.90 4.63 -15.38
N GLY A 33 -1.46 4.54 -14.17
CA GLY A 33 -1.34 5.55 -13.13
C GLY A 33 -2.67 5.92 -12.49
N PHE A 34 -2.62 6.87 -11.56
CA PHE A 34 -3.79 7.45 -10.93
C PHE A 34 -4.34 8.60 -11.79
N PRO A 35 -5.67 8.84 -11.79
CA PRO A 35 -6.27 9.93 -12.56
C PRO A 35 -6.07 11.32 -11.93
N TYR A 36 -5.46 11.41 -10.74
CA TYR A 36 -5.27 12.65 -10.00
C TYR A 36 -3.83 12.74 -9.48
N GLU A 37 -3.27 13.96 -9.48
CA GLU A 37 -1.94 14.23 -8.91
C GLU A 37 -1.88 14.03 -7.39
N LYS A 38 -2.95 14.40 -6.68
CA LYS A 38 -3.05 14.20 -5.24
C LYS A 38 -4.50 14.06 -4.78
N VAL A 39 -4.70 13.35 -3.68
CA VAL A 39 -6.01 13.17 -3.04
C VAL A 39 -5.94 13.48 -1.55
N LYS A 40 -7.01 14.03 -0.98
CA LYS A 40 -7.05 14.40 0.44
C LYS A 40 -6.96 13.15 1.31
N ALA A 41 -5.98 13.11 2.22
CA ALA A 41 -5.85 12.05 3.19
C ALA A 41 -6.85 12.27 4.34
N ARG A 42 -7.63 11.23 4.68
CA ARG A 42 -8.56 11.30 5.82
C ARG A 42 -7.85 11.34 7.18
N ARG A 43 -6.68 10.70 7.28
CA ARG A 43 -5.88 10.65 8.52
C ARG A 43 -4.77 11.70 8.46
N LYS A 44 -4.63 12.48 9.54
CA LYS A 44 -3.51 13.40 9.76
C LYS A 44 -2.25 12.59 10.11
N GLY A 45 -1.24 12.65 9.26
CA GLY A 45 0.04 12.00 9.49
C GLY A 45 0.88 12.07 8.23
N ASN A 46 2.20 12.12 8.40
CA ASN A 46 3.14 12.15 7.29
C ASN A 46 3.84 10.78 7.20
N GLY A 47 4.36 10.46 6.03
CA GLY A 47 5.10 9.21 5.77
C GLY A 47 4.81 8.67 4.38
N VAL A 48 5.20 7.43 4.13
CA VAL A 48 4.87 6.69 2.91
C VAL A 48 3.84 5.62 3.27
N GLY A 49 2.78 5.52 2.46
CA GLY A 49 1.74 4.51 2.63
C GLY A 49 1.85 3.43 1.57
N VAL A 50 1.53 2.19 1.95
CA VAL A 50 1.39 1.06 1.02
C VAL A 50 -0.08 0.98 0.58
N ALA A 51 -0.33 0.88 -0.72
CA ALA A 51 -1.67 0.70 -1.26
C ALA A 51 -1.72 -0.39 -2.33
N LEU A 52 -2.65 -1.34 -2.17
CA LEU A 52 -3.00 -2.32 -3.19
C LEU A 52 -4.23 -1.84 -3.96
N ILE A 53 -4.07 -1.60 -5.26
CA ILE A 53 -5.16 -1.20 -6.15
C ILE A 53 -5.77 -2.43 -6.78
N LEU A 54 -7.10 -2.55 -6.68
CA LEU A 54 -7.87 -3.70 -7.14
C LEU A 54 -8.78 -3.30 -8.30
N LYS A 55 -9.00 -4.21 -9.25
CA LYS A 55 -10.16 -4.17 -10.14
C LYS A 55 -11.40 -4.60 -9.36
N PRO A 56 -12.58 -4.03 -9.65
CA PRO A 56 -13.85 -4.65 -9.26
C PRO A 56 -13.89 -6.12 -9.73
N SER A 57 -14.49 -6.98 -8.91
CA SER A 57 -14.60 -8.41 -9.19
C SER A 57 -16.04 -8.88 -8.93
N PRO A 58 -16.56 -9.90 -9.65
CA PRO A 58 -17.85 -10.51 -9.33
C PRO A 58 -18.00 -10.90 -7.85
N VAL A 59 -16.91 -11.33 -7.21
CA VAL A 59 -16.89 -11.69 -5.79
C VAL A 59 -17.40 -10.56 -4.89
N ASP A 60 -17.12 -9.30 -5.21
CA ASP A 60 -17.60 -8.16 -4.39
C ASP A 60 -19.13 -8.10 -4.34
N ARG A 61 -19.76 -8.38 -5.49
CA ARG A 61 -21.21 -8.40 -5.61
C ARG A 61 -21.76 -9.65 -4.94
N ASP A 62 -21.17 -10.80 -5.23
CA ASP A 62 -21.68 -12.08 -4.75
C ASP A 62 -21.58 -12.20 -3.22
N PHE A 63 -20.56 -11.57 -2.62
CA PHE A 63 -20.37 -11.53 -1.16
C PHE A 63 -21.03 -10.31 -0.51
N GLY A 64 -21.49 -9.34 -1.31
CA GLY A 64 -22.06 -8.08 -0.83
C GLY A 64 -21.05 -7.12 -0.17
N VAL A 65 -19.77 -7.45 -0.16
CA VAL A 65 -18.68 -6.65 0.43
C VAL A 65 -17.39 -6.76 -0.39
N PRO A 66 -16.56 -5.70 -0.47
CA PRO A 66 -15.26 -5.77 -1.13
C PRO A 66 -14.38 -6.89 -0.56
N THR A 67 -14.00 -7.85 -1.41
CA THR A 67 -13.34 -9.09 -0.96
C THR A 67 -12.09 -9.41 -1.78
N LEU A 68 -10.97 -9.66 -1.09
CA LEU A 68 -9.71 -10.09 -1.68
C LEU A 68 -9.30 -11.44 -1.07
N PHE A 69 -9.06 -12.44 -1.92
CA PHE A 69 -8.43 -13.69 -1.51
C PHE A 69 -6.92 -13.52 -1.56
N ILE A 70 -6.27 -13.54 -0.40
CA ILE A 70 -4.83 -13.32 -0.27
C ILE A 70 -4.08 -14.61 -0.64
N THR A 71 -3.14 -14.50 -1.57
CA THR A 71 -2.18 -15.57 -1.86
C THR A 71 -0.91 -15.38 -1.04
N GLU A 72 -0.17 -16.45 -0.79
CA GLU A 72 1.12 -16.37 -0.09
C GLU A 72 2.10 -15.40 -0.79
N ARG A 73 2.17 -15.44 -2.12
CA ARG A 73 2.99 -14.50 -2.89
C ARG A 73 2.57 -13.04 -2.65
N LEU A 74 1.27 -12.75 -2.67
CA LEU A 74 0.77 -11.41 -2.42
C LEU A 74 1.06 -10.95 -0.99
N PHE A 75 0.95 -11.86 -0.02
CA PHE A 75 1.34 -11.58 1.36
C PHE A 75 2.80 -11.13 1.46
N TRP A 76 3.73 -11.86 0.85
CA TRP A 76 5.15 -11.49 0.86
C TRP A 76 5.44 -10.19 0.11
N ASP A 77 4.78 -9.96 -1.03
CA ASP A 77 4.91 -8.69 -1.77
C ASP A 77 4.45 -7.50 -0.90
N ILE A 78 3.32 -7.64 -0.18
CA ILE A 78 2.80 -6.62 0.74
C ILE A 78 3.75 -6.40 1.93
N TYR A 79 4.28 -7.49 2.51
CA TYR A 79 5.21 -7.43 3.62
C TYR A 79 6.48 -6.64 3.25
N GLU A 80 7.11 -6.95 2.11
CA GLU A 80 8.28 -6.21 1.65
C GLU A 80 7.96 -4.76 1.32
N ALA A 81 6.79 -4.48 0.75
CA ALA A 81 6.34 -3.10 0.51
C ALA A 81 6.25 -2.31 1.82
N PHE A 82 5.74 -2.91 2.91
CA PHE A 82 5.72 -2.26 4.22
C PHE A 82 7.13 -1.98 4.76
N ARG A 83 8.05 -2.94 4.60
CA ARG A 83 9.44 -2.77 5.02
C ARG A 83 10.12 -1.60 4.29
N VAL A 84 9.91 -1.48 2.98
CA VAL A 84 10.42 -0.35 2.17
C VAL A 84 9.72 0.95 2.54
N SER A 85 8.40 0.92 2.75
CA SER A 85 7.60 2.08 3.17
C SER A 85 8.11 2.69 4.49
N ASP A 86 8.51 1.85 5.45
CA ASP A 86 9.07 2.31 6.71
C ASP A 86 10.43 2.98 6.53
N GLN A 87 11.32 2.40 5.71
CA GLN A 87 12.60 3.01 5.37
C GLN A 87 12.44 4.38 4.69
N LEU A 88 11.51 4.50 3.74
CA LEU A 88 11.22 5.77 3.08
C LEU A 88 10.60 6.79 4.05
N THR A 89 9.75 6.32 4.97
CA THR A 89 9.20 7.17 6.02
C THR A 89 10.28 7.68 6.96
N TYR A 90 11.21 6.82 7.36
CA TYR A 90 12.36 7.19 8.17
C TYR A 90 13.20 8.26 7.48
N LYS A 91 13.50 8.09 6.19
CA LYS A 91 14.20 9.11 5.39
C LYS A 91 13.45 10.44 5.33
N LEU A 92 12.12 10.39 5.21
CA LEU A 92 11.28 11.60 5.10
C LEU A 92 11.15 12.36 6.43
N LEU A 93 11.08 11.64 7.56
CA LEU A 93 10.70 12.23 8.86
C LEU A 93 11.79 12.16 9.93
N GLY A 94 12.91 11.49 9.68
CA GLY A 94 13.92 11.15 10.69
C GLY A 94 13.42 10.12 11.73
N ARG A 95 12.28 9.48 11.47
CA ARG A 95 11.67 8.44 12.32
C ARG A 95 10.78 7.53 11.48
N GLY A 96 10.79 6.24 11.77
CA GLY A 96 9.89 5.26 11.14
C GLY A 96 8.49 5.31 11.76
N PHE A 97 7.58 4.53 11.21
CA PHE A 97 6.40 4.13 11.95
C PHE A 97 6.89 3.14 13.01
N LYS A 98 6.79 3.46 14.30
CA LYS A 98 7.20 2.58 15.42
C LYS A 98 6.42 1.24 15.50
N SER A 99 5.86 0.73 14.40
CA SER A 99 4.89 -0.37 14.37
C SER A 99 5.33 -1.61 13.58
N ILE A 100 6.49 -1.63 12.92
CA ILE A 100 7.03 -2.89 12.39
C ILE A 100 7.89 -3.49 13.49
N ARG A 101 7.25 -4.28 14.37
CA ARG A 101 7.96 -5.37 15.03
C ARG A 101 8.44 -6.31 13.93
N THR A 102 9.69 -6.77 13.97
CA THR A 102 10.14 -7.81 13.03
C THR A 102 9.31 -9.09 13.26
N PRO A 103 9.13 -9.98 12.27
CA PRO A 103 8.43 -11.25 12.49
C PRO A 103 8.99 -12.04 13.68
N ASP A 104 10.30 -11.93 13.94
CA ASP A 104 10.98 -12.52 15.09
C ASP A 104 10.44 -12.01 16.44
N GLU A 105 9.92 -10.78 16.49
CA GLU A 105 9.30 -10.18 17.68
C GLU A 105 7.81 -10.51 17.82
N ILE A 106 7.18 -11.16 16.82
CA ILE A 106 5.77 -11.58 16.85
C ILE A 106 5.63 -13.03 17.31
N PHE A 107 6.63 -13.88 17.05
CA PHE A 107 6.61 -15.30 17.43
C PHE A 107 7.39 -15.63 18.71
N MET A 108 7.89 -14.63 19.43
CA MET A 108 8.61 -14.78 20.71
C MET A 108 7.85 -14.24 21.94
N GLU A 109 6.55 -13.94 21.82
CA GLU A 109 5.64 -13.68 22.96
C GLU A 109 4.67 -14.85 23.19
#